data_AF-A0A2N1RUL5-F1
#
_entry.id   AF-A0A2N1RUL5-F1
#
_cell.length_a   1.000
_cell.length_b   1.000
_cell.length_c   1.000
_cell.angle_alpha   90.00
_cell.angle_beta   90.00
_cell.angle_gamma   90.00
#
_symmetry.space_group_name_H-M   'P 1'
#
loop_
_entity.id
_entity.type
_entity.pdbx_description
1 polymer ?
#
loop_
_entity_poly.entity_id
_entity_poly.type
_entity_poly.pdbx_seq_one_letter_code
_entity_poly.pdbx_strand_id
1 'polypeptide(L)' 'MKFNQSTKNIPVIFLTVHNTKYDVIHGFKAGGVDFVVKPFDENDLKSRVEKILKDKNTGEVIGDL' A
#
# COMPACT_ATOMS: atom_id res chain seq x y z
N MET A 1 -16.45 -0.22 3.71
CA MET A 1 -15.87 -0.59 2.40
C MET A 1 -14.89 -1.79 2.42
N LYS A 2 -14.54 -2.39 3.58
CA LYS A 2 -13.73 -3.64 3.67
C LYS A 2 -14.53 -4.95 3.86
N PHE A 3 -15.86 -4.87 3.84
CA PHE A 3 -16.75 -6.03 4.05
C PHE A 3 -16.93 -6.91 2.80
N ASN A 4 -16.33 -6.55 1.67
CA ASN A 4 -16.44 -7.31 0.43
C ASN A 4 -15.17 -8.14 0.20
N GLN A 5 -15.29 -9.46 0.09
CA GLN A 5 -14.14 -10.36 -0.07
C GLN A 5 -13.31 -10.03 -1.32
N SER A 6 -13.94 -9.46 -2.36
CA SER A 6 -13.26 -9.07 -3.61
C SER A 6 -12.26 -7.92 -3.45
N THR A 7 -12.45 -7.01 -2.49
CA THR A 7 -11.59 -5.83 -2.32
C THR A 7 -10.51 -6.01 -1.25
N LYS A 8 -10.56 -7.12 -0.50
CA LYS A 8 -9.60 -7.42 0.58
C LYS A 8 -8.15 -7.49 0.07
N ASN A 9 -7.96 -7.94 -1.17
CA ASN A 9 -6.66 -8.12 -1.79
C ASN A 9 -6.27 -6.97 -2.72
N ILE A 10 -6.90 -5.80 -2.66
CA ILE A 10 -6.48 -4.64 -3.46
C ILE A 10 -5.48 -3.80 -2.63
N PRO A 11 -4.25 -3.55 -3.14
CA PRO A 11 -3.28 -2.74 -2.39
C PRO A 11 -3.71 -1.27 -2.41
N VAL A 12 -3.64 -0.61 -1.26
CA VAL A 12 -4.00 0.82 -1.14
C VAL A 12 -2.75 1.61 -0.78
N ILE A 13 -2.46 2.64 -1.57
CA ILE A 13 -1.38 3.60 -1.31
C ILE A 13 -2.02 4.94 -0.96
N PHE A 14 -1.65 5.51 0.18
CA PHE A 14 -2.14 6.82 0.59
C PHE A 14 -1.24 7.93 0.03
N LEU A 15 -1.84 8.93 -0.62
CA LEU A 15 -1.16 10.10 -1.18
C LEU A 15 -1.66 11.36 -0.49
N THR A 16 -0.85 12.00 0.35
CA THR A 16 -1.30 13.14 1.18
C THR A 16 -0.26 14.24 1.31
N VAL A 17 -0.72 15.47 1.53
CA VAL A 17 0.13 16.62 1.90
C VAL A 17 0.35 16.67 3.41
N HIS A 18 -0.62 16.18 4.20
CA HIS A 18 -0.51 16.08 5.66
C HIS A 18 0.25 14.80 6.01
N ASN A 19 1.47 14.96 6.52
CA ASN A 19 2.41 13.88 6.82
C ASN A 19 2.69 13.72 8.31
N THR A 20 1.72 14.04 9.18
CA THR A 20 1.94 13.85 10.61
C THR A 20 2.14 12.36 10.88
N LYS A 21 2.98 12.03 11.88
CA LYS A 21 3.17 10.63 12.29
C LYS A 21 1.84 9.94 12.62
N TYR A 22 0.87 10.71 13.10
CA TYR A 22 -0.47 10.22 13.39
C TYR A 22 -1.19 9.76 12.12
N ASP A 23 -1.20 10.57 11.06
CA ASP A 23 -1.86 10.25 9.79
C ASP A 23 -1.25 9.02 9.11
N VAL A 24 0.08 8.91 9.16
CA VAL A 24 0.83 7.77 8.65
C VAL A 24 0.43 6.49 9.39
N ILE A 25 0.46 6.51 10.72
CA ILE A 25 0.10 5.37 11.55
C ILE A 25 -1.37 4.97 11.34
N HIS A 26 -2.28 5.94 11.19
CA HIS A 26 -3.68 5.65 10.92
C HIS A 26 -3.90 5.04 9.54
N GLY A 27 -3.21 5.54 8.50
CA GLY A 27 -3.25 4.97 7.15
C GLY A 27 -2.77 3.52 7.13
N PHE A 28 -1.65 3.22 7.81
CA PHE A 28 -1.17 1.85 7.93
C PHE A 28 -2.13 0.95 8.74
N LYS A 29 -2.66 1.41 9.88
CA LYS A 29 -3.66 0.66 10.66
C LYS A 29 -4.97 0.43 9.90
N ALA A 30 -5.36 1.36 9.03
CA ALA A 30 -6.49 1.20 8.13
C ALA A 30 -6.21 0.18 7.00
N GLY A 31 -5.01 -0.41 6.95
CA GLY A 31 -4.57 -1.42 5.97
C GLY A 31 -4.08 -0.84 4.65
N GLY A 32 -3.53 0.37 4.69
CA GLY A 32 -2.67 0.87 3.62
C GLY A 32 -1.37 0.08 3.55
N VAL A 33 -0.89 -0.15 2.34
CA VAL A 33 0.35 -0.86 2.06
C VAL A 33 1.52 0.12 1.99
N ASP A 34 1.29 1.34 1.52
CA ASP A 34 2.30 2.38 1.45
C ASP A 34 1.69 3.77 1.67
N PHE A 35 2.53 4.73 2.02
CA PHE A 35 2.16 6.11 2.32
C PHE A 35 3.17 7.06 1.67
N VAL A 36 2.70 7.85 0.72
CA VAL A 36 3.51 8.76 -0.10
C VAL A 36 3.07 10.19 0.17
N VAL A 37 4.03 11.04 0.52
CA VAL A 37 3.78 12.46 0.79
C VAL A 37 3.90 13.26 -0.50
N LYS A 38 3.01 14.22 -0.71
CA LYS A 38 3.09 15.20 -1.80
C LYS A 38 3.95 16.40 -1.39
N PRO A 39 4.79 16.95 -2.29
CA PRO A 39 5.06 16.50 -3.66
C PRO A 39 5.98 15.26 -3.70
N PHE A 40 5.77 14.39 -4.68
CA PHE A 40 6.57 13.18 -4.91
C PHE A 40 7.11 13.17 -6.34
N ASP A 41 8.18 12.42 -6.55
CA ASP A 41 8.68 12.10 -7.90
C ASP A 41 7.84 10.99 -8.54
N GLU A 42 7.52 11.15 -9.82
CA GLU A 42 6.71 10.18 -10.56
C GLU A 42 7.41 8.83 -10.73
N ASN A 43 8.74 8.83 -10.88
CA ASN A 43 9.53 7.60 -11.02
C ASN A 43 9.60 6.84 -9.69
N ASP A 44 9.69 7.55 -8.57
CA ASP A 44 9.63 6.96 -7.24
C ASP A 44 8.26 6.33 -6.97
N LEU A 45 7.17 7.04 -7.31
CA LEU A 45 5.82 6.49 -7.18
C LEU A 45 5.64 5.25 -8.06
N LYS A 46 6.10 5.31 -9.31
CA LYS A 46 6.03 4.18 -10.25
C LYS A 46 6.78 2.96 -9.72
N SER A 47 8.01 3.14 -9.24
CA SER A 47 8.82 2.05 -8.67
C SER A 47 8.15 1.41 -7.45
N ARG A 48 7.49 2.21 -6.60
CA ARG A 48 6.72 1.71 -5.45
C ARG A 48 5.51 0.88 -5.87
N VAL A 49 4.76 1.37 -6.86
CA VAL A 49 3.60 0.64 -7.43
C VAL A 49 4.04 -0.69 -8.03
N GLU A 50 5.11 -0.69 -8.84
CA GLU A 50 5.67 -1.91 -9.45
C GLU A 50 6.09 -2.93 -8.39
N LYS A 51 6.76 -2.48 -7.32
CA LYS A 51 7.13 -3.34 -6.19
C LYS A 51 5.91 -3.98 -5.53
N ILE A 52 4.88 -3.18 -5.21
CA ILE A 52 3.67 -3.67 -4.55
C ILE A 52 2.90 -4.66 -5.43
N LEU A 53 2.86 -4.45 -6.74
CA LEU A 53 2.24 -5.38 -7.68
C LEU A 53 3.04 -6.68 -7.80
N LYS A 54 4.38 -6.60 -7.80
CA LYS A 54 5.26 -7.78 -7.81
C LYS A 54 5.09 -8.62 -6.55
N ASP A 55 5.09 -7.98 -5.38
CA ASP A 55 4.93 -8.66 -4.09
C ASP A 55 3.57 -9.40 -3.99
N LYS A 56 2.54 -8.94 -4.71
CA LYS A 56 1.24 -9.65 -4.79
C LYS A 56 1.24 -10.85 -5.71
N ASN A 57 2.03 -10.83 -6.78
CA ASN A 57 2.16 -11.96 -7.68
C ASN A 57 3.03 -13.08 -7.09
N THR A 58 3.86 -12.77 -6.09
CA THR A 58 4.69 -13.75 -5.36
C THR A 58 3.95 -14.30 -4.11
N GLY A 59 2.63 -14.51 -4.24
CA GLY A 59 1.75 -15.07 -3.21
C GLY A 59 1.63 -16.60 -3.20
N GLU A 60 2.50 -17.34 -3.88
CA GLU A 60 2.61 -18.81 -3.83
C GLU A 60 4.06 -19.22 -3.57
N VAL A 61 4.52 -19.20 -2.32
CA VAL A 61 5.53 -20.14 -1.74
C VAL A 61 5.98 -19.65 -0.36
N ILE A 62 5.08 -19.60 0.62
CA ILE A 62 5.45 -19.75 2.04
C ILE A 62 4.15 -20.04 2.81
N GLY A 63 3.58 -21.20 2.51
CA GLY A 63 2.40 -21.76 3.19
C GLY A 63 2.57 -23.19 3.65
N ASP A 64 3.63 -23.89 3.23
CA ASP A 64 3.94 -25.26 3.67
C ASP A 64 5.39 -25.32 4.18
N LEU A 65 5.53 -25.23 5.51
CA LEU A 65 6.52 -25.91 6.36
C LEU A 65 6.23 -25.59 7.83
#